data_AF-A0A4R9B7N4-F1
#
_entry.id   AF-A0A4R9B7N4-F1
#
_cell.length_a   1.000
_cell.length_b   1.000
_cell.length_c   1.000
_cell.angle_alpha   90.00
_cell.angle_beta   90.00
_cell.angle_gamma   90.00
#
_symmetry.space_group_name_H-M   'P 1'
#
loop_
_entity.id
_entity.type
_entity.pdbx_description
1 polymer ?
#
loop_
_entity_poly.entity_id
_entity_poly.type
_entity_poly.pdbx_seq_one_letter_code
_entity_poly.pdbx_strand_id
1 'polypeptide(L)' 'MVENLRLVYSYEMRVDGARLSVSLTSIVLTPTDAGTRLTLTEQGVYFDDLEDPELRIEGMREALELIAPVVE' A
#
# COMPACT_ATOMS: atom_id res chain seq x y z
N MET A 1 3.52 13.56 -16.93
CA MET A 1 2.27 12.83 -16.67
C MET A 1 2.55 11.34 -16.80
N VAL A 2 2.05 10.52 -15.87
CA VAL A 2 2.22 9.06 -15.93
C VAL A 2 1.10 8.45 -16.77
N GLU A 3 1.43 7.71 -17.83
CA GLU A 3 0.43 7.01 -18.63
C GLU A 3 0.00 5.71 -17.94
N ASN A 4 -1.19 5.74 -17.31
CA ASN A 4 -1.97 4.59 -16.82
C ASN A 4 -1.15 3.40 -16.31
N LEU A 5 -0.19 3.67 -15.43
CA LEU A 5 0.62 2.64 -14.80
C LEU A 5 -0.16 2.00 -13.66
N ARG A 6 -0.24 0.67 -13.72
CA ARG A 6 -0.79 -0.17 -12.65
C ARG A 6 0.27 -1.14 -12.17
N LEU A 7 0.49 -1.17 -10.87
CA LEU A 7 1.29 -2.19 -10.20
C LEU A 7 0.34 -3.08 -9.40
N VAL A 8 0.49 -4.39 -9.53
CA VAL A 8 -0.25 -5.37 -8.72
C VAL A 8 0.77 -6.33 -8.14
N TYR A 9 0.76 -6.48 -6.82
CA TYR A 9 1.68 -7.37 -6.13
C TYR A 9 0.99 -8.00 -4.92
N SER A 10 1.43 -9.21 -4.58
CA SER A 10 1.09 -9.84 -3.31
C SER A 10 2.28 -9.75 -2.36
N TYR A 11 2.01 -9.59 -1.07
CA TYR A 11 3.04 -9.67 -0.05
C TYR A 11 2.51 -10.32 1.22
N GLU A 12 3.42 -10.67 2.12
CA GLU A 12 3.09 -11.17 3.45
C GLU A 12 3.88 -10.40 4.50
N MET A 13 3.30 -10.26 5.69
CA MET A 13 4.00 -9.71 6.84
C MET A 13 4.29 -10.80 7.86
N ARG A 14 5.53 -10.78 8.35
CA ARG A 14 5.98 -11.64 9.44
C ARG A 14 6.68 -10.85 10.51
N VAL A 15 6.44 -11.23 11.77
CA VAL A 15 7.20 -10.80 12.94
C VAL A 15 7.58 -12.06 13.71
N ASP A 16 8.86 -12.21 14.04
CA ASP A 16 9.41 -13.35 14.77
C ASP A 16 9.00 -14.72 14.20
N GLY A 17 8.89 -14.80 12.87
CA GLY A 17 8.50 -16.02 12.14
C GLY A 17 6.99 -16.29 12.08
N ALA A 18 6.18 -15.64 12.91
CA ALA A 18 4.73 -15.69 12.82
C ALA A 18 4.25 -14.89 11.60
N ARG A 19 3.28 -15.43 10.84
CA ARG A 19 2.66 -14.73 9.69
C ARG A 19 1.45 -13.95 10.18
N LEU A 20 1.53 -12.63 10.10
CA LEU A 20 0.50 -11.70 10.58
C LEU A 20 -0.60 -11.55 9.54
N SER A 21 -0.21 -11.35 8.27
CA SER A 21 -1.16 -11.16 7.18
C SER A 21 -0.58 -11.60 5.83
N VAL A 22 -1.49 -11.80 4.87
CA VAL A 22 -1.18 -11.81 3.44
C VAL A 22 -2.07 -10.79 2.75
N SER A 23 -1.51 -10.04 1.81
CA SER A 23 -2.22 -8.98 1.11
C SER A 23 -2.02 -9.07 -0.40
N LEU A 24 -3.08 -8.73 -1.14
CA LEU A 24 -3.01 -8.37 -2.56
C LEU A 24 -3.18 -6.85 -2.68
N THR A 25 -2.15 -6.18 -3.19
CA THR A 25 -2.13 -4.72 -3.31
C THR A 25 -2.13 -4.30 -4.77
N SER A 26 -2.89 -3.26 -5.08
CA SER A 26 -2.87 -2.58 -6.37
C SER A 26 -2.57 -1.10 -6.18
N ILE A 27 -1.71 -0.56 -7.03
CA ILE A 27 -1.43 0.86 -7.16
C ILE A 27 -1.82 1.28 -8.56
N VAL A 28 -2.68 2.29 -8.67
CA VAL A 28 -3.09 2.90 -9.94
C VAL A 28 -2.63 4.36 -9.95
N LEU A 29 -1.91 4.75 -11.00
CA LEU A 29 -1.48 6.12 -11.25
C LEU A 29 -2.28 6.70 -12.40
N THR A 30 -3.12 7.70 -12.11
CA THR A 30 -3.99 8.35 -13.08
C THR A 30 -3.56 9.81 -13.28
N PRO A 31 -3.35 10.28 -14.52
CA PRO A 31 -3.06 11.69 -14.76
C PRO A 31 -4.26 12.57 -14.40
N THR A 32 -3.98 13.77 -13.91
CA THR A 32 -4.95 14.81 -13.55
C THR A 32 -4.42 16.18 -13.97
N ASP A 33 -5.28 17.20 -14.04
CA ASP A 33 -4.86 18.57 -14.37
C ASP A 33 -3.82 19.14 -13.38
N ALA A 34 -3.79 18.65 -12.14
CA ALA A 34 -2.89 19.10 -11.08
C ALA A 34 -1.67 18.18 -10.85
N GLY A 35 -1.47 17.14 -11.67
CA GLY A 35 -0.39 16.15 -11.48
C GLY A 35 -0.90 14.71 -11.61
N THR A 36 -0.46 13.82 -10.74
CA THR A 36 -0.85 12.39 -10.76
C THR A 36 -1.62 12.02 -9.50
N ARG A 37 -2.76 11.34 -9.66
CA ARG A 37 -3.48 10.71 -8.55
C ARG A 37 -2.96 9.29 -8.36
N LEU A 38 -2.47 8.99 -7.16
CA LEU A 38 -2.16 7.64 -6.70
C LEU A 38 -3.37 7.06 -5.96
N THR A 39 -3.85 5.90 -6.39
CA THR A 39 -4.85 5.11 -5.65
C THR A 39 -4.23 3.77 -5.28
N LEU A 40 -4.01 3.58 -3.98
CA LEU A 40 -3.54 2.32 -3.41
C LEU A 40 -4.73 1.60 -2.82
N THR A 41 -4.97 0.36 -3.25
CA THR A 41 -5.96 -0.55 -2.65
C THR A 41 -5.24 -1.78 -2.16
N GLU A 42 -5.41 -2.09 -0.89
CA GLU A 42 -4.88 -3.30 -0.27
C GLU A 42 -6.03 -4.20 0.19
N GLN A 43 -5.99 -5.46 -0.23
CA GLN A 43 -6.92 -6.51 0.17
C GLN A 43 -6.17 -7.49 1.07
N GLY A 44 -6.32 -7.33 2.39
CA GLY A 44 -5.60 -8.11 3.40
C GLY A 44 -6.45 -9.21 4.04
N VAL A 45 -5.80 -10.34 4.34
CA VAL A 45 -6.29 -11.36 5.28
C VAL A 45 -5.36 -11.33 6.49
N TYR A 46 -5.92 -11.12 7.67
CA TYR A 46 -5.22 -11.00 8.95
C TYR A 46 -5.45 -12.28 9.77
N PHE A 47 -4.38 -12.84 10.33
CA PHE A 47 -4.42 -14.12 11.03
C PHE A 47 -4.39 -13.94 12.54
N ASP A 48 -5.17 -14.81 13.22
CA ASP A 48 -5.09 -15.08 14.66
C ASP A 48 -5.09 -13.82 15.56
N ASP A 49 -5.73 -12.74 15.11
CA ASP A 49 -5.76 -11.42 15.75
C ASP A 49 -4.36 -10.86 16.11
N LEU A 50 -3.33 -11.27 15.35
CA LEU A 50 -1.92 -10.89 15.56
C LEU A 50 -1.60 -9.47 15.09
N GLU A 51 -2.51 -8.84 14.36
CA GLU A 51 -2.36 -7.51 13.80
C GLU A 51 -3.71 -6.80 13.77
N ASP A 52 -3.68 -5.51 14.10
CA ASP A 52 -4.81 -4.60 13.92
C ASP A 52 -4.78 -4.01 12.49
N PRO A 53 -5.83 -4.23 11.67
CA PRO A 53 -5.92 -3.62 10.34
C PRO A 53 -5.78 -2.09 10.33
N GLU A 54 -6.14 -1.39 11.41
CA GLU A 54 -5.95 0.07 11.47
C GLU A 54 -4.46 0.46 11.47
N LEU A 55 -3.61 -0.32 12.14
CA LEU A 55 -2.16 -0.10 12.11
C LEU A 55 -1.59 -0.27 10.70
N ARG A 56 -2.17 -1.18 9.90
CA ARG A 56 -1.77 -1.35 8.50
C ARG A 56 -2.10 -0.12 7.67
N ILE A 57 -3.27 0.46 7.88
CA ILE A 57 -3.68 1.69 7.18
C ILE A 57 -2.73 2.83 7.56
N GLU A 58 -2.42 2.97 8.84
CA GLU A 58 -1.55 4.06 9.32
C GLU A 58 -0.12 3.91 8.81
N GLY A 59 0.49 2.73 8.93
CA GLY A 59 1.84 2.48 8.42
C GLY A 59 1.94 2.70 6.90
N MET A 60 0.89 2.41 6.14
CA MET A 60 0.86 2.70 4.70
C MET A 60 0.77 4.21 4.43
N ARG A 61 0.03 4.98 5.23
CA ARG A 61 0.02 6.46 5.11
C ARG A 61 1.40 7.05 5.38
N GLU A 62 2.04 6.62 6.45
CA GLU A 62 3.40 7.06 6.78
C GLU A 62 4.38 6.74 5.64
N ALA A 63 4.30 5.54 5.05
CA ALA A 63 5.12 5.16 3.91
C ALA A 63 4.87 6.06 2.68
N LEU A 64 3.62 6.44 2.41
CA LEU A 64 3.27 7.36 1.33
C LEU A 64 3.75 8.79 1.60
N GLU A 65 3.73 9.24 2.86
CA GLU A 65 4.28 10.54 3.26
C GLU A 65 5.81 10.57 3.10
N LEU A 66 6.50 9.47 3.39
CA LEU A 66 7.95 9.36 3.23
C LEU A 66 8.41 9.46 1.76
N ILE A 67 7.61 8.98 0.81
CA ILE A 67 7.94 9.08 -0.62
C ILE A 67 7.54 10.44 -1.22
N ALA A 68 6.59 11.16 -0.62
CA ALA A 68 6.09 12.40 -1.19
C ALA A 68 7.18 13.46 -1.50
N PRO A 69 8.23 13.67 -0.67
CA PRO A 69 9.30 14.63 -0.96
C PRO A 69 10.20 14.27 -2.15
N VAL A 70 10.18 13.02 -2.63
CA VAL A 70 11.01 12.55 -3.75
C VAL A 70 10.22 12.35 -5.04
N VAL A 71 8.94 12.72 -5.05
CA VAL A 71 8.10 12.76 -6.26
C VAL A 71 8.27 14.14 -6.92
N GLU A 72 8.74 14.16 -8.17
CA GLU A 72 8.93 15.37 -9.00
C GLU A 72 7.71 15.74 -9.83
#